data_AF-A0A2E3MBS3-F1
#
_entry.id   AF-A0A2E3MBS3-F1
#
_cell.length_a   1.000
_cell.length_b   1.000
_cell.length_c   1.000
_cell.angle_alpha   90.00
_cell.angle_beta   90.00
_cell.angle_gamma   90.00
#
_symmetry.space_group_name_H-M   'P 1'
#
loop_
_entity.id
_entity.type
_entity.pdbx_description
1 polymer ?
#
loop_
_entity_poly.entity_id
_entity_poly.type
_entity_poly.pdbx_seq_one_letter_code
_entity_poly.pdbx_strand_id
1 'polypeptide(L)' 'MLDPTAIIVAILVFTLQLIVAPYRYIFTTFIDPIGRTYLGPLWQWAGLVLCMPFLIVDILIF' A
#
# COMPACT_ATOMS: atom_id res chain seq x y z
N MET A 1 -28.14 -4.18 18.40
CA MET A 1 -27.19 -3.10 18.72
C MET A 1 -25.91 -3.39 17.97
N LEU A 2 -25.38 -2.43 17.21
CA LEU A 2 -24.05 -2.56 16.59
C LEU A 2 -22.99 -2.49 17.70
N ASP A 3 -22.02 -3.40 17.66
CA ASP A 3 -20.89 -3.38 18.59
C ASP A 3 -20.03 -2.13 18.30
N PRO A 4 -19.90 -1.19 19.24
CA PRO A 4 -19.11 0.03 19.05
C PRO A 4 -17.64 -0.28 18.73
N THR A 5 -17.10 -1.40 19.21
CA THR A 5 -15.73 -1.83 18.90
C THR A 5 -15.59 -2.18 17.43
N ALA A 6 -16.54 -2.93 16.89
CA ALA A 6 -16.55 -3.33 15.49
C ALA A 6 -16.67 -2.12 14.55
N ILE A 7 -17.44 -1.09 14.94
CA ILE A 7 -17.54 0.17 14.19
C ILE A 7 -16.19 0.89 14.14
N ILE A 8 -15.49 0.99 15.28
CA ILE A 8 -14.18 1.67 15.35
C ILE A 8 -13.15 0.94 14.48
N VAL A 9 -13.11 -0.39 14.54
CA VAL A 9 -12.21 -1.20 13.71
C VAL A 9 -12.53 -1.01 12.22
N ALA A 10 -13.80 -1.01 11.83
CA ALA A 10 -14.21 -0.79 10.44
C ALA A 10 -13.81 0.60 9.92
N ILE A 11 -13.98 1.65 10.73
CA ILE A 11 -13.56 3.02 10.37
C ILE A 11 -12.03 3.09 10.24
N LEU A 12 -11.29 2.45 11.14
CA LEU A 12 -9.83 2.43 11.10
C LEU A 12 -9.32 1.73 9.82
N VAL A 13 -9.88 0.56 9.50
CA VAL A 13 -9.55 -0.19 8.28
C VAL A 13 -9.89 0.63 7.03
N PHE A 14 -11.08 1.23 6.98
CA PHE A 14 -11.48 2.07 5.86
C PHE A 14 -10.55 3.28 5.67
N THR A 15 -10.17 3.93 6.78
CA THR A 15 -9.25 5.09 6.75
C THR A 15 -7.87 4.67 6.26
N LEU A 16 -7.35 3.54 6.72
CA LEU A 16 -6.07 2.99 6.25
C LEU A 16 -6.10 2.68 4.76
N GLN A 17 -7.17 2.06 4.25
CA GLN A 17 -7.35 1.82 2.81
C GLN A 17 -7.40 3.11 2.01
N LEU A 18 -8.14 4.11 2.48
CA LEU A 18 -8.27 5.41 1.81
C LEU A 18 -6.92 6.13 1.68
N ILE A 19 -6.06 6.01 2.70
CA ILE A 19 -4.73 6.61 2.68
C ILE A 19 -3.81 5.81 1.76
N VAL A 20 -3.77 4.48 1.87
CA VAL A 20 -2.79 3.65 1.16
C VAL A 20 -3.10 3.46 -0.33
N ALA A 21 -4.37 3.40 -0.71
CA ALA A 21 -4.79 3.23 -2.11
C ALA A 21 -4.18 4.28 -3.08
N PRO A 22 -4.23 5.60 -2.82
CA PRO A 22 -3.63 6.59 -3.71
C PRO A 22 -2.09 6.48 -3.76
N TYR A 23 -1.42 6.16 -2.66
CA TYR A 23 0.04 5.94 -2.68
C TYR A 23 0.42 4.73 -3.52
N ARG A 24 -0.33 3.63 -3.39
CA ARG A 24 -0.16 2.43 -4.22
C ARG A 24 -0.37 2.78 -5.68
N TYR A 25 -1.43 3.52 -6.01
CA TYR A 25 -1.71 3.96 -7.37
C TYR A 25 -0.56 4.78 -7.96
N ILE A 26 -0.05 5.77 -7.22
CA ILE A 26 1.06 6.62 -7.69
C ILE A 26 2.31 5.76 -7.91
N PHE A 27 2.60 4.86 -6.97
CA PHE A 27 3.77 3.99 -7.04
C PHE A 27 3.70 3.07 -8.26
N THR A 28 2.60 2.35 -8.47
CA THR A 28 2.46 1.39 -9.57
C THR A 28 2.35 2.07 -10.93
N THR A 29 1.75 3.26 -11.00
CA THR A 29 1.46 3.93 -12.27
C THR A 29 2.63 4.79 -12.76
N PHE A 30 3.37 5.43 -11.85
CA PHE A 30 4.42 6.38 -12.23
C PHE A 30 5.80 5.92 -11.80
N ILE A 31 5.97 5.54 -10.53
CA ILE A 31 7.31 5.29 -9.97
C ILE A 31 7.88 3.96 -10.48
N ASP A 32 7.08 2.89 -10.51
CA ASP A 32 7.54 1.57 -10.95
C ASP A 32 7.98 1.52 -12.43
N PRO A 33 7.23 2.07 -13.40
CA PRO A 33 7.67 2.11 -14.80
C PRO A 33 8.96 2.93 -15.00
N ILE A 34 9.07 4.07 -14.31
CA ILE A 34 10.28 4.91 -14.34
C ILE A 34 11.46 4.12 -13.79
N GLY A 35 11.32 3.53 -12.61
CA GLY A 35 12.37 2.76 -11.98
C GLY A 35 12.84 1.58 -12.82
N ARG A 36 11.93 0.83 -13.46
CA ARG A 36 12.29 -0.25 -14.39
C ARG A 36 13.07 0.26 -15.61
N THR A 37 12.72 1.44 -16.11
CA THR A 37 13.36 2.04 -17.29
C THR A 37 14.78 2.51 -17.01
N TYR A 38 15.01 3.14 -15.85
CA TYR A 38 16.30 3.79 -15.55
C TYR A 38 17.25 2.97 -14.68
N LEU A 39 16.73 2.10 -13.81
CA LEU A 39 17.53 1.36 -12.82
C LEU A 39 17.62 -0.14 -13.15
N GLY A 40 16.80 -0.64 -14.07
CA GLY A 40 16.87 -2.01 -14.59
C GLY A 40 16.91 -3.05 -13.46
N PRO A 41 17.97 -3.88 -13.35
CA PRO A 41 18.07 -4.93 -12.31
C PRO A 41 18.08 -4.38 -10.88
N LEU A 42 18.62 -3.18 -10.66
CA LEU A 42 18.67 -2.57 -9.31
C LEU A 42 17.27 -2.18 -8.83
N TRP A 43 16.35 -1.91 -9.75
CA TRP A 43 14.96 -1.61 -9.43
C TRP A 43 14.22 -2.79 -8.83
N GLN A 44 14.61 -4.04 -9.11
CA GLN A 44 13.92 -5.19 -8.54
C GLN A 44 14.04 -5.21 -7.01
N TRP A 45 15.22 -4.86 -6.48
CA TRP A 45 15.47 -4.79 -5.04
C TRP A 45 14.89 -3.53 -4.42
N ALA A 46 15.08 -2.37 -5.07
CA ALA A 46 14.55 -1.09 -4.59
C ALA A 46 13.02 -1.08 -4.61
N GLY A 47 12.42 -1.55 -5.70
CA GLY A 47 10.98 -1.70 -5.87
C GLY A 47 10.38 -2.65 -4.84
N LEU A 48 11.05 -3.78 -4.54
CA LEU A 48 10.63 -4.71 -3.48
C LEU A 48 10.56 -4.02 -2.11
N VAL A 49 11.61 -3.30 -1.71
CA VAL A 49 11.64 -2.56 -0.43
C VAL A 49 10.57 -1.49 -0.39
N LEU A 50 10.36 -0.77 -1.49
CA LEU A 50 9.34 0.28 -1.58
C LEU A 50 7.91 -0.26 -1.58
N CYS A 51 7.68 -1.52 -1.98
CA CYS A 51 6.36 -2.14 -1.94
C CYS A 51 6.06 -2.96 -0.67
N MET A 52 7.06 -3.26 0.17
CA MET A 52 6.84 -3.93 1.48
C MET A 52 5.85 -3.20 2.40
N PRO A 53 5.82 -1.86 2.51
CA PRO A 53 4.84 -1.16 3.36
C PRO A 53 3.40 -1.40 2.92
N PHE A 54 3.13 -1.51 1.62
CA PHE A 54 1.80 -1.78 1.09
C PHE A 54 1.35 -3.20 1.46
N LEU A 55 2.26 -4.17 1.35
CA LEU A 55 2.00 -5.56 1.74
C LEU A 55 1.69 -5.67 3.24
N ILE A 56 2.42 -4.95 4.10
CA ILE A 56 2.17 -4.94 5.55
C ILE A 56 0.78 -4.39 5.83
N VAL A 57 0.38 -3.29 5.19
CA VAL A 57 -0.96 -2.72 5.39
C VAL A 57 -2.05 -3.67 4.87
N ASP A 58 -1.84 -4.32 3.73
CA ASP A 58 -2.77 -5.32 3.20
C ASP A 58 -2.93 -6.52 4.17
N ILE A 59 -1.86 -6.96 4.85
CA ILE A 59 -1.90 -8.03 5.88
C ILE A 59 -2.60 -7.55 7.17
N LEU A 60 -2.38 -6.30 7.60
CA LEU A 60 -3.02 -5.76 8.81
C LEU A 60 -4.53 -5.56 8.65
N ILE A 61 -5.01 -5.49 7.41
CA ILE A 61 -6.42 -5.30 7.06
C ILE A 61 -7.18 -6.64 6.96
N PHE A 62 -6.49 -7.75 6.67
CA PHE A 62 -7.05 -9.08 6.44
C PHE A 62 -6.97 -9.99 7.68
#